data_AF-A0A2J8A8F5-F1
#
_entry.id   AF-A0A2J8A8F5-F1
#
_cell.length_a   1.000
_cell.length_b   1.000
_cell.length_c   1.000
_cell.angle_alpha   90.00
_cell.angle_beta   90.00
_cell.angle_gamma   90.00
#
_symmetry.space_group_name_H-M   'P 1'
#
loop_
_entity.id
_entity.type
_entity.pdbx_description
1 polymer ?
#
loop_
_entity_poly.entity_id
_entity_poly.type
_entity_poly.pdbx_seq_one_letter_code
_entity_poly.pdbx_strand_id
1 'polypeptide(L)'
;MRSSSRTIPRCTVPALLYSQWSNNYGEYILRVPTLVHQFQDMQLLNRRMSYMLGIPAKLPAEPFNMDLLRPLMDLEPTTFRDFSRPQPDGTPSRHTAEGTAVRCFERMVVGRIFASSYPHTARMAPVISQYYAEKNLLKATSSPWRDTGPDTLRVLIERRPSGMSRQLWGTEQLLQDCEQAPPLTTPSGRALRLQCISYAFGRSDFAADMAVLRITDVIVAVHGAGAMNILFAPQASSLIEIRPRDFGTTHGEWPNTYMPKMCLESSWQFLFWGLNVDDPELSTAGALEAAGRLMGPQYAARDRHVQLKWAMLWPILEQLVQVDRDVGLYQDAVRNRTFLWLAEAGGKFGLAPEYMATQTLTAPSGSVGAGRRSLTAAHSRGALLPM
;
A
#
# COMPACT_ATOMS: atom_id res chain seq x y z
N MET A 1 -49.21 -4.33 5.96
CA MET A 1 -48.83 -3.28 5.00
C MET A 1 -47.66 -3.78 4.17
N ARG A 2 -47.89 -4.16 2.90
CA ARG A 2 -46.82 -4.53 1.98
C ARG A 2 -46.16 -3.24 1.51
N SER A 3 -44.92 -3.03 1.94
CA SER A 3 -44.04 -1.98 1.41
C SER A 3 -43.97 -2.13 -0.11
N SER A 4 -44.61 -1.22 -0.84
CA SER A 4 -44.44 -1.09 -2.29
C SER A 4 -42.98 -0.74 -2.52
N SER A 5 -42.17 -1.70 -2.97
CA SER A 5 -40.79 -1.45 -3.35
C SER A 5 -40.81 -0.39 -4.44
N ARG A 6 -40.47 0.86 -4.10
CA ARG A 6 -40.16 1.87 -5.11
C ARG A 6 -39.00 1.29 -5.92
N THR A 7 -39.26 0.91 -7.16
CA THR A 7 -38.23 0.54 -8.12
C THR A 7 -37.31 1.75 -8.21
N ILE A 8 -36.13 1.64 -7.61
CA ILE A 8 -35.07 2.64 -7.79
C ILE A 8 -34.89 2.77 -9.31
N PRO A 9 -35.04 3.97 -9.89
CA PRO A 9 -34.85 4.13 -11.33
C PRO A 9 -33.50 3.54 -11.71
N ARG A 10 -33.47 2.73 -12.77
CA ARG A 10 -32.26 2.06 -13.30
C ARG A 10 -31.24 3.05 -13.89
N CYS A 11 -31.40 4.35 -13.62
CA CYS A 11 -30.57 5.40 -14.17
C CYS A 11 -29.20 5.39 -13.51
N THR A 12 -28.18 5.28 -14.33
CA THR A 12 -26.79 5.47 -13.91
C THR A 12 -26.58 6.84 -13.30
N VAL A 13 -25.87 6.89 -12.16
CA VAL A 13 -25.28 8.12 -11.63
C VAL A 13 -23.76 8.01 -11.76
N PRO A 14 -23.11 8.84 -12.59
CA PRO A 14 -21.67 8.85 -12.71
C PRO A 14 -21.01 9.45 -11.47
N ALA A 15 -19.87 8.88 -11.06
CA ALA A 15 -19.01 9.37 -9.99
C ALA A 15 -17.60 9.60 -10.51
N LEU A 16 -17.20 10.86 -10.73
CA LEU A 16 -15.83 11.22 -11.10
C LEU A 16 -14.97 11.37 -9.85
N LEU A 17 -13.99 10.49 -9.72
CA LEU A 17 -13.00 10.49 -8.64
C LEU A 17 -11.69 11.08 -9.17
N TYR A 18 -11.30 12.25 -8.69
CA TYR A 18 -10.06 12.90 -9.10
C TYR A 18 -8.99 12.73 -8.04
N SER A 19 -7.87 12.08 -8.37
CA SER A 19 -6.72 11.90 -7.49
C SER A 19 -5.50 12.63 -8.05
N GLN A 20 -4.77 13.34 -7.19
CA GLN A 20 -3.51 13.99 -7.57
C GLN A 20 -2.35 12.99 -7.74
N TRP A 21 -2.52 11.77 -7.23
CA TRP A 21 -1.47 10.75 -7.16
C TRP A 21 -1.91 9.44 -7.79
N SER A 22 -2.62 9.50 -8.93
CA SER A 22 -3.15 8.31 -9.62
C SER A 22 -2.08 7.29 -10.01
N ASN A 23 -0.84 7.76 -10.26
CA ASN A 23 0.24 6.91 -10.77
C ASN A 23 1.21 6.47 -9.66
N ASN A 24 0.97 6.88 -8.41
CA ASN A 24 1.72 6.39 -7.26
C ASN A 24 0.85 5.35 -6.56
N TYR A 25 1.23 4.07 -6.67
CA TYR A 25 0.46 2.95 -6.13
C TYR A 25 0.07 3.14 -4.65
N GLY A 26 1.00 3.57 -3.81
CA GLY A 26 0.77 3.71 -2.37
C GLY A 26 -0.10 4.90 -2.01
N GLU A 27 0.05 6.02 -2.70
CA GLU A 27 -0.85 7.16 -2.53
C GLU A 27 -2.24 6.85 -3.12
N TYR A 28 -2.31 6.10 -4.21
CA TYR A 28 -3.55 5.71 -4.82
C TYR A 28 -4.37 4.83 -3.88
N ILE A 29 -3.80 3.73 -3.37
CA ILE A 29 -4.50 2.80 -2.46
C ILE A 29 -5.01 3.48 -1.18
N LEU A 30 -4.18 4.36 -0.60
CA LEU A 30 -4.51 5.12 0.61
C LEU A 30 -5.68 6.07 0.45
N ARG A 31 -5.92 6.54 -0.77
CA ARG A 31 -6.82 7.66 -1.02
C ARG A 31 -8.05 7.21 -1.80
N VAL A 32 -7.89 6.56 -2.95
CA VAL A 32 -9.01 6.33 -3.87
C VAL A 32 -9.88 5.14 -3.45
N PRO A 33 -9.41 3.87 -3.49
CA PRO A 33 -10.25 2.75 -3.07
C PRO A 33 -10.60 2.84 -1.58
N THR A 34 -9.69 3.36 -0.74
CA THR A 34 -9.97 3.63 0.68
C THR A 34 -11.17 4.56 0.86
N LEU A 35 -11.21 5.73 0.19
CA LEU A 35 -12.34 6.65 0.34
C LEU A 35 -13.61 6.13 -0.33
N VAL A 36 -13.50 5.39 -1.45
CA VAL A 36 -14.67 4.74 -2.05
C VAL A 36 -15.29 3.78 -1.06
N HIS A 37 -14.50 2.90 -0.44
CA HIS A 37 -14.96 1.98 0.58
C HIS A 37 -15.57 2.72 1.77
N GLN A 38 -14.88 3.74 2.32
CA GLN A 38 -15.39 4.55 3.42
C GLN A 38 -16.72 5.23 3.09
N PHE A 39 -16.85 5.81 1.90
CA PHE A 39 -18.08 6.50 1.49
C PHE A 39 -19.22 5.53 1.18
N GLN A 40 -18.92 4.29 0.79
CA GLN A 40 -19.91 3.21 0.69
C GLN A 40 -20.38 2.78 2.08
N ASP A 41 -19.48 2.62 3.05
CA ASP A 41 -19.83 2.32 4.44
C ASP A 41 -20.76 3.39 5.04
N MET A 42 -20.53 4.66 4.70
CA MET A 42 -21.38 5.79 5.11
C MET A 42 -22.62 5.98 4.22
N GLN A 43 -22.87 5.09 3.26
CA GLN A 43 -23.99 5.16 2.31
C GLN A 43 -24.03 6.46 1.48
N LEU A 44 -22.90 7.15 1.32
CA LEU A 44 -22.77 8.36 0.49
C LEU A 44 -22.51 8.01 -0.98
N LEU A 45 -21.87 6.88 -1.25
CA LEU A 45 -21.69 6.32 -2.58
C LEU A 45 -22.31 4.94 -2.69
N ASN A 46 -22.83 4.59 -3.86
CA ASN A 46 -23.46 3.32 -4.14
C ASN A 46 -22.60 2.49 -5.11
N ARG A 47 -22.45 1.18 -4.85
CA ARG A 47 -21.69 0.25 -5.70
C ARG A 47 -22.16 0.19 -7.16
N ARG A 48 -23.41 0.57 -7.44
CA ARG A 48 -24.02 0.64 -8.77
C ARG A 48 -23.81 1.97 -9.51
N MET A 49 -23.05 2.90 -8.93
CA MET A 49 -22.66 4.12 -9.64
C MET A 49 -21.62 3.80 -10.72
N SER A 50 -21.55 4.62 -11.76
CA SER A 50 -20.49 4.54 -12.78
C SER A 50 -19.27 5.30 -12.31
N TYR A 51 -18.33 4.60 -11.70
CA TYR A 51 -17.11 5.20 -11.19
C TYR A 51 -16.12 5.46 -12.32
N MET A 52 -15.71 6.72 -12.44
CA MET A 52 -14.74 7.20 -13.40
C MET A 52 -13.53 7.76 -12.69
N LEU A 53 -12.35 7.26 -13.00
CA LEU A 53 -11.10 7.84 -12.52
C LEU A 53 -10.71 9.03 -13.41
N GLY A 54 -10.59 10.19 -12.78
CA GLY A 54 -9.99 11.38 -13.37
C GLY A 54 -8.49 11.36 -13.15
N ILE A 55 -7.72 11.22 -14.24
CA ILE A 55 -6.26 11.19 -14.21
C ILE A 55 -5.73 12.55 -14.69
N PRO A 56 -4.96 13.28 -13.87
CA PRO A 56 -4.35 14.54 -14.25
C PRO A 56 -3.45 14.43 -15.49
N ALA A 57 -3.25 15.55 -16.19
CA ALA A 57 -2.25 15.69 -17.26
C ALA A 57 -2.37 14.70 -18.44
N LYS A 58 -3.54 14.09 -18.66
CA LYS A 58 -3.78 13.12 -19.74
C LYS A 58 -2.88 11.88 -19.69
N LEU A 59 -2.32 11.58 -18.52
CA LEU A 59 -1.55 10.36 -18.32
C LEU A 59 -2.47 9.14 -18.45
N PRO A 60 -1.96 7.99 -18.93
CA PRO A 60 -2.72 6.75 -18.91
C PRO A 60 -3.02 6.32 -17.46
N ALA A 61 -4.08 5.53 -17.28
CA ALA A 61 -4.28 4.82 -16.02
C ALA A 61 -3.21 3.75 -15.88
N GLU A 62 -2.69 3.61 -14.67
CA GLU A 62 -1.88 2.45 -14.33
C GLU A 62 -2.80 1.23 -14.18
N PRO A 63 -2.33 0.01 -14.54
CA PRO A 63 -3.15 -1.20 -14.45
C PRO A 63 -3.82 -1.39 -13.07
N PHE A 64 -3.06 -1.16 -12.00
CA PHE A 64 -3.55 -1.31 -10.63
C PHE A 64 -4.73 -0.39 -10.28
N ASN A 65 -4.95 0.71 -11.01
CA ASN A 65 -6.03 1.64 -10.70
C ASN A 65 -7.40 0.94 -10.79
N MET A 66 -7.64 0.23 -11.89
CA MET A 66 -8.93 -0.43 -12.12
C MET A 66 -9.03 -1.73 -11.31
N ASP A 67 -7.92 -2.43 -11.13
CA ASP A 67 -7.86 -3.64 -10.32
C ASP A 67 -8.24 -3.39 -8.85
N LEU A 68 -7.76 -2.29 -8.26
CA LEU A 68 -8.11 -1.93 -6.88
C LEU A 68 -9.55 -1.43 -6.72
N LEU A 69 -10.12 -0.82 -7.77
CA LEU A 69 -11.49 -0.30 -7.72
C LEU A 69 -12.55 -1.37 -7.99
N ARG A 70 -12.23 -2.36 -8.83
CA ARG A 70 -13.17 -3.40 -9.27
C ARG A 70 -13.93 -4.08 -8.12
N PRO A 71 -13.28 -4.51 -7.02
CA PRO A 71 -13.96 -5.20 -5.91
C PRO A 71 -15.02 -4.35 -5.21
N LEU A 72 -14.89 -3.03 -5.31
CA LEU A 72 -15.72 -2.06 -4.62
C LEU A 72 -16.98 -1.70 -5.43
N MET A 73 -17.19 -2.30 -6.61
CA MET A 73 -18.20 -1.85 -7.56
C MET A 73 -18.98 -3.02 -8.15
N ASP A 74 -20.21 -2.76 -8.55
CA ASP A 74 -21.03 -3.70 -9.31
C ASP A 74 -20.86 -3.48 -10.83
N LEU A 75 -20.54 -2.24 -11.21
CA LEU A 75 -20.23 -1.85 -12.59
C LEU A 75 -18.71 -1.80 -12.81
N GLU A 76 -18.30 -1.93 -14.06
CA GLU A 76 -16.89 -1.86 -14.44
C GLU A 76 -16.33 -0.43 -14.26
N PRO A 77 -15.32 -0.20 -13.38
CA PRO A 77 -14.66 1.09 -13.30
C PRO A 77 -14.00 1.44 -14.63
N THR A 78 -13.88 2.75 -14.90
CA THR A 78 -13.28 3.25 -16.14
C THR A 78 -12.55 4.56 -15.91
N THR A 79 -11.88 5.07 -16.93
CA THR A 79 -11.31 6.43 -16.90
C THR A 79 -12.34 7.45 -17.39
N PHE A 80 -12.23 8.69 -16.93
CA PHE A 80 -13.07 9.78 -17.47
C PHE A 80 -12.87 9.97 -18.99
N ARG A 81 -11.64 9.76 -19.48
CA ARG A 81 -11.30 9.82 -20.90
C ARG A 81 -12.07 8.78 -21.72
N ASP A 82 -12.14 7.53 -21.24
CA ASP A 82 -12.80 6.46 -21.99
C ASP A 82 -14.31 6.53 -21.87
N PHE A 83 -14.83 6.90 -20.70
CA PHE A 83 -16.26 7.10 -20.49
C PHE A 83 -16.83 8.23 -21.37
N SER A 84 -16.07 9.31 -21.57
CA SER A 84 -16.51 10.46 -22.39
C SER A 84 -16.40 10.23 -23.90
N ARG A 85 -15.76 9.16 -24.36
CA ARG A 85 -15.54 8.90 -25.79
C ARG A 85 -16.88 8.71 -26.52
N PRO A 86 -17.10 9.34 -27.70
CA PRO A 86 -18.22 9.03 -28.60
C PRO A 86 -18.39 7.54 -28.90
N GLN A 87 -19.62 7.05 -28.85
CA GLN A 87 -20.05 5.68 -29.07
C GLN A 87 -21.46 5.74 -29.65
N PRO A 88 -21.78 4.90 -30.65
CA PRO A 88 -23.13 4.80 -31.21
C PRO A 88 -24.19 4.48 -30.15
N ASP A 89 -25.42 4.92 -30.38
CA ASP A 89 -26.55 4.58 -29.54
C ASP A 89 -26.76 3.06 -29.47
N GLY A 90 -27.11 2.57 -28.27
CA GLY A 90 -27.30 1.14 -28.03
C GLY A 90 -26.01 0.31 -27.91
N THR A 91 -24.83 0.93 -27.99
CA THR A 91 -23.55 0.23 -27.77
C THR A 91 -23.54 -0.44 -26.38
N PRO A 92 -23.29 -1.76 -26.27
CA PRO A 92 -23.24 -2.43 -24.97
C PRO A 92 -22.17 -1.83 -24.04
N SER A 93 -22.50 -1.69 -22.76
CA SER A 93 -21.62 -1.11 -21.76
C SER A 93 -21.73 -1.86 -20.44
N ARG A 94 -20.57 -2.15 -19.84
CA ARG A 94 -20.46 -2.68 -18.47
C ARG A 94 -20.24 -1.58 -17.44
N HIS A 95 -20.07 -0.34 -17.90
CA HIS A 95 -19.80 0.81 -17.04
C HIS A 95 -21.08 1.46 -16.54
N THR A 96 -22.24 1.14 -17.10
CA THR A 96 -23.54 1.80 -16.88
C THR A 96 -24.60 0.76 -16.48
N ALA A 97 -25.52 1.12 -15.59
CA ALA A 97 -26.57 0.24 -15.09
C ALA A 97 -27.62 -0.14 -16.15
N GLU A 98 -27.73 0.64 -17.23
CA GLU A 98 -28.62 0.39 -18.36
C GLU A 98 -28.14 -0.75 -19.25
N GLY A 99 -26.87 -1.20 -19.11
CA GLY A 99 -26.25 -2.22 -19.97
C GLY A 99 -25.87 -1.71 -21.36
N THR A 100 -26.20 -0.46 -21.69
CA THR A 100 -25.79 0.27 -22.89
C THR A 100 -25.10 1.57 -22.51
N ALA A 101 -24.26 2.10 -23.40
CA ALA A 101 -23.56 3.34 -23.19
C ALA A 101 -24.55 4.51 -23.07
N VAL A 102 -24.48 5.24 -21.96
CA VAL A 102 -25.30 6.42 -21.68
C VAL A 102 -24.38 7.64 -21.61
N ARG A 103 -24.86 8.79 -22.08
CA ARG A 103 -24.07 10.04 -22.21
C ARG A 103 -24.68 11.22 -21.49
N CYS A 104 -25.99 11.23 -21.35
CA CYS A 104 -26.73 12.32 -20.73
C CYS A 104 -27.19 11.86 -19.36
N PHE A 105 -26.74 12.58 -18.33
CA PHE A 105 -27.06 12.29 -16.95
C PHE A 105 -27.69 13.53 -16.33
N GLU A 106 -28.76 13.35 -15.57
CA GLU A 106 -29.37 14.45 -14.81
C GLU A 106 -28.41 14.94 -13.72
N ARG A 107 -27.63 14.02 -13.13
CA ARG A 107 -26.78 14.28 -11.97
C ARG A 107 -25.47 13.52 -12.09
N MET A 108 -24.44 14.08 -11.47
CA MET A 108 -23.11 13.48 -11.37
C MET A 108 -22.49 13.85 -10.03
N VAL A 109 -21.77 12.90 -9.44
CA VAL A 109 -20.95 13.14 -8.25
C VAL A 109 -19.52 13.42 -8.70
N VAL A 110 -18.94 14.51 -8.19
CA VAL A 110 -17.54 14.85 -8.45
C VAL A 110 -16.80 14.96 -7.12
N GLY A 111 -15.80 14.09 -6.93
CA GLY A 111 -15.01 14.03 -5.71
C GLY A 111 -13.54 14.29 -5.99
N ARG A 112 -12.97 15.35 -5.40
CA ARG A 112 -11.52 15.51 -5.32
C ARG A 112 -11.01 14.78 -4.09
N ILE A 113 -10.14 13.81 -4.31
CA ILE A 113 -9.63 12.91 -3.29
C ILE A 113 -8.23 13.39 -2.86
N PHE A 114 -8.13 13.89 -1.63
CA PHE A 114 -6.88 14.42 -1.06
C PHE A 114 -6.59 13.90 0.36
N ALA A 115 -7.56 13.27 1.02
CA ALA A 115 -7.39 12.71 2.35
C ALA A 115 -7.10 11.21 2.28
N SER A 116 -6.36 10.73 3.28
CA SER A 116 -6.14 9.30 3.54
C SER A 116 -6.87 8.93 4.84
N SER A 117 -7.29 7.67 4.97
CA SER A 117 -7.84 7.15 6.23
C SER A 117 -7.24 5.78 6.51
N TYR A 118 -6.19 5.72 7.34
CA TYR A 118 -5.49 4.47 7.59
C TYR A 118 -6.37 3.35 8.19
N PRO A 119 -7.29 3.61 9.13
CA PRO A 119 -8.22 2.58 9.60
C PRO A 119 -9.08 2.01 8.48
N HIS A 120 -9.52 2.83 7.53
CA HIS A 120 -10.32 2.36 6.40
C HIS A 120 -9.47 1.66 5.34
N THR A 121 -8.22 2.09 5.11
CA THR A 121 -7.29 1.40 4.21
C THR A 121 -7.12 -0.07 4.62
N ALA A 122 -6.92 -0.28 5.92
CA ALA A 122 -6.78 -1.61 6.49
C ALA A 122 -8.02 -2.50 6.33
N ARG A 123 -9.22 -1.93 6.50
CA ARG A 123 -10.47 -2.66 6.28
C ARG A 123 -10.78 -2.92 4.82
N MET A 124 -10.34 -2.03 3.92
CA MET A 124 -10.60 -2.14 2.49
C MET A 124 -9.77 -3.26 1.83
N ALA A 125 -8.53 -3.48 2.26
CA ALA A 125 -7.66 -4.47 1.63
C ALA A 125 -8.21 -5.91 1.70
N PRO A 126 -8.75 -6.42 2.84
CA PRO A 126 -9.42 -7.71 2.91
C PRO A 126 -10.62 -7.84 1.95
N VAL A 127 -11.39 -6.77 1.73
CA VAL A 127 -12.51 -6.76 0.77
C VAL A 127 -12.01 -6.98 -0.66
N ILE A 128 -10.91 -6.32 -1.02
CA ILE A 128 -10.26 -6.53 -2.31
C ILE A 128 -9.75 -7.96 -2.44
N SER A 129 -8.98 -8.45 -1.45
CA SER A 129 -8.44 -9.81 -1.48
C SER A 129 -9.54 -10.88 -1.57
N GLN A 130 -10.64 -10.70 -0.84
CA GLN A 130 -11.78 -11.61 -0.84
C GLN A 130 -12.45 -11.67 -2.22
N TYR A 131 -12.67 -10.53 -2.87
CA TYR A 131 -13.24 -10.50 -4.23
C TYR A 131 -12.43 -11.34 -5.21
N TYR A 132 -11.11 -11.18 -5.24
CA TYR A 132 -10.27 -11.94 -6.17
C TYR A 132 -10.24 -13.44 -5.83
N ALA A 133 -10.33 -13.79 -4.54
CA ALA A 133 -10.45 -15.18 -4.10
C ALA A 133 -11.78 -15.81 -4.57
N GLU A 134 -12.90 -15.14 -4.34
CA GLU A 134 -14.24 -15.60 -4.71
C GLU A 134 -14.42 -15.73 -6.23
N LYS A 135 -13.77 -14.86 -7.00
CA LYS A 135 -13.76 -14.94 -8.47
C LYS A 135 -12.80 -16.00 -9.01
N ASN A 136 -12.09 -16.74 -8.14
CA ASN A 136 -11.09 -17.73 -8.52
C ASN A 136 -10.02 -17.14 -9.45
N LEU A 137 -9.66 -15.87 -9.21
CA LEU A 137 -8.66 -15.12 -9.98
C LEU A 137 -7.26 -15.25 -9.36
N LEU A 138 -7.17 -15.62 -8.08
CA LEU A 138 -5.90 -15.84 -7.38
C LEU A 138 -5.22 -17.16 -7.76
N LYS A 139 -5.37 -17.61 -9.01
CA LYS A 139 -4.69 -18.78 -9.50
C LYS A 139 -3.23 -18.42 -9.70
N ALA A 140 -2.39 -18.89 -8.78
CA ALA A 140 -0.95 -18.89 -8.98
C ALA A 140 -0.66 -19.81 -10.17
N THR A 141 -0.58 -19.24 -11.38
CA THR A 141 -0.11 -19.96 -12.57
C THR A 141 1.32 -20.47 -12.35
N SER A 142 2.07 -19.81 -11.45
CA SER A 142 3.26 -20.34 -10.79
C SER A 142 3.52 -19.56 -9.51
N SER A 143 3.31 -20.18 -8.34
CA SER A 143 3.79 -19.57 -7.10
C SER A 143 5.32 -19.58 -7.13
N PRO A 144 6.01 -18.45 -6.85
CA PRO A 144 7.47 -18.43 -6.74
C PRO A 144 7.95 -19.15 -5.47
N TRP A 145 7.04 -19.48 -4.55
CA TRP A 145 7.34 -20.23 -3.34
C TRP A 145 7.47 -21.73 -3.65
N ARG A 146 8.53 -22.34 -3.13
CA ARG A 146 8.84 -23.77 -3.29
C ARG A 146 8.09 -24.58 -2.24
N ASP A 147 7.99 -24.03 -1.04
CA ASP A 147 7.29 -24.62 0.09
C ASP A 147 6.28 -23.61 0.65
N THR A 148 5.09 -24.12 0.99
CA THR A 148 4.03 -23.34 1.63
C THR A 148 3.56 -23.98 2.94
N GLY A 149 4.31 -24.96 3.43
CA GLY A 149 4.05 -25.68 4.66
C GLY A 149 4.17 -24.80 5.92
N PRO A 150 3.63 -25.27 7.05
CA PRO A 150 3.58 -24.52 8.31
C PRO A 150 4.94 -24.30 8.98
N ASP A 151 5.98 -25.04 8.58
CA ASP A 151 7.33 -24.97 9.15
C ASP A 151 8.29 -24.15 8.27
N THR A 152 7.76 -23.24 7.47
CA THR A 152 8.53 -22.35 6.57
C THR A 152 8.14 -20.90 6.80
N LEU A 153 9.13 -20.04 7.04
CA LEU A 153 8.98 -18.59 7.06
C LEU A 153 9.29 -18.04 5.67
N ARG A 154 8.27 -17.51 4.99
CA ARG A 154 8.33 -17.00 3.62
C ARG A 154 8.62 -15.50 3.63
N VAL A 155 9.85 -15.16 3.27
CA VAL A 155 10.39 -13.79 3.28
C VAL A 155 10.50 -13.26 1.84
N LEU A 156 9.64 -12.31 1.50
CA LEU A 156 9.63 -11.66 0.20
C LEU A 156 10.50 -10.40 0.27
N ILE A 157 11.55 -10.34 -0.53
CA ILE A 157 12.38 -9.16 -0.70
C ILE A 157 11.87 -8.39 -1.92
N GLU A 158 11.29 -7.22 -1.67
CA GLU A 158 10.72 -6.37 -2.70
C GLU A 158 11.82 -5.79 -3.59
N ARG A 159 11.62 -5.92 -4.90
CA ARG A 159 12.48 -5.33 -5.91
C ARG A 159 11.66 -4.42 -6.80
N ARG A 160 12.13 -3.18 -6.95
CA ARG A 160 11.48 -2.22 -7.84
C ARG A 160 11.82 -2.53 -9.31
N PRO A 161 10.83 -2.53 -10.21
CA PRO A 161 11.07 -2.84 -11.61
C PRO A 161 11.84 -1.73 -12.35
N SER A 162 11.84 -0.50 -11.84
CA SER A 162 12.53 0.63 -12.47
C SER A 162 13.83 1.00 -11.76
N GLY A 163 14.92 1.13 -12.54
CA GLY A 163 16.23 1.66 -12.10
C GLY A 163 16.20 3.11 -11.64
N MET A 164 15.12 3.84 -11.95
CA MET A 164 15.00 5.28 -11.71
C MET A 164 14.70 5.65 -10.26
N SER A 165 14.23 4.69 -9.45
CA SER A 165 13.91 4.91 -8.04
C SER A 165 14.89 4.17 -7.13
N ARG A 166 14.93 4.52 -5.84
CA ARG A 166 15.67 3.76 -4.81
C ARG A 166 15.45 2.26 -4.92
N GLN A 167 16.50 1.49 -4.66
CA GLN A 167 16.46 0.02 -4.74
C GLN A 167 17.24 -0.60 -3.58
N LEU A 168 16.94 -1.87 -3.29
CA LEU A 168 17.83 -2.75 -2.56
C LEU A 168 18.89 -3.30 -3.50
N TRP A 169 20.15 -3.15 -3.13
CA TRP A 169 21.30 -3.73 -3.81
C TRP A 169 21.84 -4.94 -3.06
N GLY A 170 22.53 -5.82 -3.79
CA GLY A 170 23.08 -7.07 -3.24
C GLY A 170 22.01 -8.10 -2.90
N THR A 171 20.84 -8.04 -3.54
CA THR A 171 19.73 -8.95 -3.26
C THR A 171 20.07 -10.41 -3.55
N GLU A 172 20.96 -10.67 -4.51
CA GLU A 172 21.40 -12.02 -4.87
C GLU A 172 22.18 -12.67 -3.73
N GLN A 173 23.12 -11.94 -3.13
CA GLN A 173 23.86 -12.43 -1.95
C GLN A 173 22.91 -12.63 -0.77
N LEU A 174 21.98 -11.70 -0.56
CA LEU A 174 21.00 -11.78 0.53
C LEU A 174 20.11 -13.04 0.41
N LEU A 175 19.74 -13.42 -0.83
CA LEU A 175 18.99 -14.65 -1.08
C LEU A 175 19.83 -15.90 -0.81
N GLN A 176 21.11 -15.90 -1.23
CA GLN A 176 22.02 -17.01 -0.96
C GLN A 176 22.24 -17.21 0.55
N ASP A 177 22.48 -16.13 1.28
CA ASP A 177 22.67 -16.17 2.74
C ASP A 177 21.40 -16.68 3.44
N CYS A 178 20.22 -16.28 2.97
CA CYS A 178 18.94 -16.76 3.49
C CYS A 178 18.72 -18.27 3.27
N GLU A 179 19.09 -18.80 2.10
CA GLU A 179 18.97 -20.24 1.82
C GLU A 179 19.92 -21.09 2.67
N GLN A 180 21.04 -20.53 3.12
CA GLN A 180 22.03 -21.19 3.95
C GLN A 180 21.82 -20.99 5.45
N ALA A 181 20.91 -20.11 5.83
CA ALA A 181 20.67 -19.76 7.22
C ALA A 181 20.09 -20.94 8.01
N PRO A 182 20.47 -21.07 9.31
CA PRO A 182 19.86 -22.09 10.15
C PRO A 182 18.36 -21.84 10.33
N PRO A 183 17.57 -22.86 10.71
CA PRO A 183 16.17 -22.65 11.08
C PRO A 183 16.03 -21.69 12.26
N LEU A 184 15.02 -20.83 12.22
CA LEU A 184 14.64 -19.99 13.35
C LEU A 184 13.73 -20.78 14.31
N THR A 185 13.79 -20.50 15.61
CA THR A 185 12.97 -21.21 16.60
C THR A 185 11.94 -20.26 17.20
N THR A 186 10.66 -20.58 17.05
CA THR A 186 9.55 -19.85 17.70
C THR A 186 9.58 -20.03 19.22
N PRO A 187 8.85 -19.20 20.00
CA PRO A 187 8.72 -19.40 21.45
C PRO A 187 8.15 -20.77 21.84
N SER A 188 7.37 -21.39 20.94
CA SER A 188 6.81 -22.74 21.12
C SER A 188 7.79 -23.88 20.87
N GLY A 189 9.03 -23.59 20.43
CA GLY A 189 10.03 -24.58 20.05
C GLY A 189 9.92 -25.11 18.62
N ARG A 190 8.91 -24.66 17.84
CA ARG A 190 8.81 -24.99 16.41
C ARG A 190 9.98 -24.37 15.64
N ALA A 191 10.66 -25.20 14.83
CA ALA A 191 11.72 -24.78 13.93
C ALA A 191 11.15 -24.36 12.57
N LEU A 192 11.45 -23.14 12.15
CA LEU A 192 11.02 -22.55 10.88
C LEU A 192 12.20 -22.48 9.91
N ARG A 193 12.10 -23.17 8.78
CA ARG A 193 13.05 -23.01 7.68
C ARG A 193 12.79 -21.68 6.98
N LEU A 194 13.84 -20.98 6.60
CA LEU A 194 13.69 -19.77 5.80
C LEU A 194 13.52 -20.12 4.33
N GLN A 195 12.57 -19.46 3.68
CA GLN A 195 12.52 -19.37 2.23
C GLN A 195 12.47 -17.89 1.85
N CYS A 196 13.48 -17.40 1.14
CA CYS A 196 13.49 -16.05 0.60
C CYS A 196 13.27 -16.05 -0.92
N ILE A 197 12.55 -15.04 -1.42
CA ILE A 197 12.46 -14.74 -2.85
C ILE A 197 12.67 -13.25 -3.10
N SER A 198 13.19 -12.90 -4.28
CA SER A 198 13.12 -11.51 -4.78
C SER A 198 11.90 -11.38 -5.67
N TYR A 199 11.06 -10.38 -5.42
CA TYR A 199 9.80 -10.21 -6.14
C TYR A 199 9.55 -8.76 -6.54
N ALA A 200 9.09 -8.55 -7.77
CA ALA A 200 8.80 -7.23 -8.31
C ALA A 200 7.33 -7.11 -8.69
N PHE A 201 6.58 -6.35 -7.88
CA PHE A 201 5.16 -6.09 -8.08
C PHE A 201 4.89 -5.27 -9.35
N GLY A 202 3.72 -5.45 -9.93
CA GLY A 202 3.26 -4.76 -11.13
C GLY A 202 3.93 -5.21 -12.43
N ARG A 203 4.74 -6.28 -12.41
CA ARG A 203 5.24 -6.94 -13.62
C ARG A 203 4.29 -8.00 -14.15
N SER A 204 3.52 -8.59 -13.26
CA SER A 204 2.43 -9.53 -13.56
C SER A 204 1.08 -8.82 -13.42
N ASP A 205 -0.01 -9.51 -13.72
CA ASP A 205 -1.33 -8.99 -13.36
C ASP A 205 -1.49 -8.91 -11.82
N PHE A 206 -2.40 -8.05 -11.38
CA PHE A 206 -2.62 -7.79 -9.96
C PHE A 206 -3.06 -9.04 -9.18
N ALA A 207 -3.75 -9.97 -9.84
CA ALA A 207 -4.21 -11.21 -9.20
C ALA A 207 -3.04 -12.16 -8.88
N ALA A 208 -2.04 -12.22 -9.75
CA ALA A 208 -0.80 -12.94 -9.51
C ALA A 208 0.00 -12.33 -8.35
N ASP A 209 0.14 -11.00 -8.31
CA ASP A 209 0.80 -10.30 -7.19
C ASP A 209 0.11 -10.62 -5.85
N MET A 210 -1.23 -10.57 -5.81
CA MET A 210 -1.99 -10.94 -4.61
C MET A 210 -1.86 -12.42 -4.24
N ALA A 211 -1.79 -13.32 -5.22
CA ALA A 211 -1.60 -14.75 -4.95
C ALA A 211 -0.28 -15.00 -4.23
N VAL A 212 0.78 -14.29 -4.59
CA VAL A 212 2.07 -14.32 -3.88
C VAL A 212 1.93 -13.75 -2.48
N LEU A 213 1.32 -12.57 -2.34
CA LEU A 213 1.18 -11.88 -1.05
C LEU A 213 0.39 -12.68 -0.01
N ARG A 214 -0.67 -13.38 -0.42
CA ARG A 214 -1.54 -14.16 0.49
C ARG A 214 -0.86 -15.31 1.21
N ILE A 215 0.32 -15.70 0.77
CA ILE A 215 1.14 -16.73 1.42
C ILE A 215 2.49 -16.18 1.87
N THR A 216 2.71 -14.86 1.81
CA THR A 216 3.94 -14.22 2.29
C THR A 216 3.83 -13.94 3.79
N ASP A 217 4.86 -14.32 4.55
CA ASP A 217 4.88 -14.11 5.99
C ASP A 217 5.59 -12.81 6.37
N VAL A 218 6.64 -12.45 5.63
CA VAL A 218 7.44 -11.25 5.84
C VAL A 218 7.69 -10.56 4.50
N ILE A 219 7.50 -9.24 4.45
CA ILE A 219 7.90 -8.41 3.31
C ILE A 219 9.07 -7.53 3.76
N VAL A 220 10.19 -7.60 3.06
CA VAL A 220 11.32 -6.68 3.20
C VAL A 220 11.26 -5.69 2.05
N ALA A 221 11.05 -4.41 2.33
CA ALA A 221 10.90 -3.40 1.29
C ALA A 221 11.61 -2.11 1.65
N VAL A 222 12.22 -1.44 0.66
CA VAL A 222 12.67 -0.06 0.85
C VAL A 222 11.44 0.82 0.96
N HIS A 223 11.43 1.67 1.99
CA HIS A 223 10.37 2.64 2.29
C HIS A 223 9.71 3.16 1.02
N GLY A 224 8.39 3.13 0.89
CA GLY A 224 7.69 3.65 -0.27
C GLY A 224 6.42 2.92 -0.63
N ALA A 225 5.89 3.21 -1.83
CA ALA A 225 4.64 2.66 -2.32
C ALA A 225 4.63 1.12 -2.34
N GLY A 226 5.75 0.47 -2.64
CA GLY A 226 5.85 -1.00 -2.64
C GLY A 226 5.56 -1.64 -1.28
N ALA A 227 5.84 -0.95 -0.18
CA ALA A 227 5.56 -1.44 1.18
C ALA A 227 4.05 -1.62 1.45
N MET A 228 3.18 -0.90 0.72
CA MET A 228 1.72 -1.01 0.85
C MET A 228 1.18 -2.39 0.49
N ASN A 229 1.96 -3.20 -0.24
CA ASN A 229 1.56 -4.57 -0.55
C ASN A 229 1.37 -5.45 0.70
N ILE A 230 1.93 -5.06 1.86
CA ILE A 230 1.68 -5.76 3.13
C ILE A 230 0.20 -5.82 3.49
N LEU A 231 -0.61 -4.87 3.02
CA LEU A 231 -2.06 -4.84 3.28
C LEU A 231 -2.81 -6.05 2.69
N PHE A 232 -2.25 -6.71 1.70
CA PHE A 232 -2.83 -7.90 1.06
C PHE A 232 -2.19 -9.22 1.53
N ALA A 233 -1.22 -9.14 2.45
CA ALA A 233 -0.68 -10.31 3.13
C ALA A 233 -1.65 -10.82 4.22
N PRO A 234 -1.47 -12.04 4.73
CA PRO A 234 -2.22 -12.53 5.89
C PRO A 234 -2.15 -11.56 7.07
N GLN A 235 -3.18 -11.59 7.91
CA GLN A 235 -3.21 -10.82 9.14
C GLN A 235 -1.99 -11.16 10.01
N ALA A 236 -1.41 -10.13 10.62
CA ALA A 236 -0.20 -10.20 11.42
C ALA A 236 1.05 -10.73 10.67
N SER A 237 1.04 -10.73 9.33
CA SER A 237 2.30 -10.74 8.56
C SER A 237 3.11 -9.48 8.87
N SER A 238 4.42 -9.57 8.64
CA SER A 238 5.36 -8.51 9.04
C SER A 238 5.91 -7.74 7.84
N LEU A 239 6.05 -6.42 7.99
CA LEU A 239 6.79 -5.56 7.08
C LEU A 239 8.09 -5.14 7.75
N ILE A 240 9.23 -5.43 7.11
CA ILE A 240 10.53 -4.85 7.43
C ILE A 240 10.78 -3.71 6.44
N GLU A 241 10.59 -2.47 6.90
CA GLU A 241 10.81 -1.26 6.14
C GLU A 241 12.27 -0.83 6.23
N ILE A 242 12.97 -0.89 5.09
CA ILE A 242 14.34 -0.42 4.95
C ILE A 242 14.32 1.08 4.61
N ARG A 243 14.95 1.89 5.45
CA ARG A 243 15.03 3.35 5.31
C ARG A 243 16.46 3.73 4.95
N PRO A 244 16.69 4.33 3.77
CA PRO A 244 18.04 4.71 3.35
C PRO A 244 18.69 5.74 4.27
N ARG A 245 19.99 5.94 4.05
CA ARG A 245 20.84 6.91 4.75
C ARG A 245 20.16 8.26 4.86
N ASP A 246 20.26 8.86 6.04
CA ASP A 246 19.64 10.14 6.45
C ASP A 246 18.10 10.14 6.44
N PHE A 247 17.43 9.20 5.77
CA PHE A 247 15.98 9.27 5.59
C PHE A 247 15.23 8.88 6.87
N GLY A 248 15.64 7.77 7.49
CA GLY A 248 15.04 7.29 8.73
C GLY A 248 15.58 7.96 10.01
N THR A 249 16.72 8.65 9.90
CA THR A 249 17.43 9.32 11.00
C THR A 249 17.21 10.83 10.92
N THR A 250 17.88 11.52 10.00
CA THR A 250 17.83 12.98 9.81
C THR A 250 16.45 13.48 9.36
N HIS A 251 15.74 12.70 8.55
CA HIS A 251 14.43 13.07 7.97
C HIS A 251 13.28 12.17 8.44
N GLY A 252 13.39 11.63 9.66
CA GLY A 252 12.51 10.57 10.19
C GLY A 252 11.01 10.90 10.23
N GLU A 253 10.61 12.18 10.27
CA GLU A 253 9.19 12.58 10.28
C GLU A 253 8.40 11.96 9.11
N TRP A 254 8.99 11.95 7.91
CA TRP A 254 8.32 11.43 6.73
C TRP A 254 8.11 9.90 6.78
N PRO A 255 9.15 9.06 6.91
CA PRO A 255 8.94 7.61 6.97
C PRO A 255 8.04 7.17 8.13
N ASN A 256 7.98 7.94 9.21
CA ASN A 256 7.14 7.64 10.36
C ASN A 256 5.64 7.89 10.12
N THR A 257 5.29 8.69 9.12
CA THR A 257 3.89 9.10 8.86
C THR A 257 3.02 7.97 8.29
N TYR A 258 3.59 7.00 7.58
CA TYR A 258 2.82 6.03 6.78
C TYR A 258 2.73 4.64 7.44
N MET A 259 3.74 3.79 7.28
CA MET A 259 3.66 2.37 7.67
C MET A 259 3.52 2.14 9.18
N PRO A 260 4.33 2.76 10.06
CA PRO A 260 4.19 2.55 11.50
C PRO A 260 2.82 3.00 12.02
N LYS A 261 2.36 4.15 11.49
CA LYS A 261 1.08 4.72 11.88
C LYS A 261 -0.10 3.91 11.35
N MET A 262 -0.03 3.43 10.12
CA MET A 262 -1.06 2.53 9.57
C MET A 262 -1.10 1.22 10.34
N CYS A 263 0.04 0.66 10.71
CA CYS A 263 0.14 -0.51 11.59
C CYS A 263 -0.63 -0.29 12.90
N LEU A 264 -0.39 0.84 13.58
CA LEU A 264 -1.10 1.23 14.81
C LEU A 264 -2.61 1.45 14.58
N GLU A 265 -2.98 2.30 13.62
CA GLU A 265 -4.38 2.70 13.38
C GLU A 265 -5.25 1.60 12.74
N SER A 266 -4.61 0.59 12.16
CA SER A 266 -5.28 -0.61 11.61
C SER A 266 -5.57 -1.69 12.65
N SER A 267 -5.32 -1.42 13.93
CA SER A 267 -5.35 -2.45 14.98
C SER A 267 -4.39 -3.62 14.68
N TRP A 268 -3.19 -3.31 14.19
CA TRP A 268 -2.11 -4.28 13.95
C TRP A 268 -2.48 -5.35 12.90
N GLN A 269 -3.16 -4.95 11.82
CA GLN A 269 -3.46 -5.86 10.70
C GLN A 269 -2.18 -6.49 10.13
N PHE A 270 -1.06 -5.77 10.21
CA PHE A 270 0.29 -6.24 9.96
C PHE A 270 1.20 -5.72 11.07
N LEU A 271 2.41 -6.29 11.18
CA LEU A 271 3.41 -5.90 12.18
C LEU A 271 4.54 -5.11 11.52
N PHE A 272 4.85 -3.92 12.02
CA PHE A 272 5.86 -3.04 11.43
C PHE A 272 7.25 -3.21 12.09
N TRP A 273 8.28 -3.35 11.28
CA TRP A 273 9.66 -3.39 11.73
C TRP A 273 10.45 -2.38 10.90
N GLY A 274 11.21 -1.50 11.55
CA GLY A 274 12.01 -0.50 10.85
C GLY A 274 13.49 -0.83 10.89
N LEU A 275 14.19 -0.59 9.79
CA LEU A 275 15.64 -0.61 9.74
C LEU A 275 16.15 0.68 9.07
N ASN A 276 16.75 1.56 9.86
CA ASN A 276 17.48 2.72 9.38
C ASN A 276 18.89 2.28 8.96
N VAL A 277 19.23 2.40 7.68
CA VAL A 277 20.58 2.11 7.18
C VAL A 277 21.31 3.44 6.96
N ASP A 278 21.97 3.91 8.01
CA ASP A 278 22.72 5.17 8.05
C ASP A 278 24.24 4.98 7.89
N ASP A 279 24.62 3.90 7.21
CA ASP A 279 26.01 3.62 6.83
C ASP A 279 26.29 4.23 5.43
N PRO A 280 27.24 5.18 5.30
CA PRO A 280 27.62 5.77 4.02
C PRO A 280 28.13 4.74 3.01
N GLU A 281 28.76 3.65 3.45
CA GLU A 281 29.32 2.62 2.55
C GLU A 281 28.22 1.76 1.92
N LEU A 282 27.05 1.71 2.54
CA LEU A 282 25.89 0.94 2.07
C LEU A 282 24.91 1.78 1.27
N SER A 283 25.26 3.03 0.98
CA SER A 283 24.32 4.00 0.41
C SER A 283 24.86 4.67 -0.85
N THR A 284 24.20 4.43 -1.97
CA THR A 284 24.57 5.02 -3.26
C THR A 284 23.49 5.96 -3.76
N ALA A 285 23.91 7.06 -4.42
CA ALA A 285 22.99 8.03 -5.01
C ALA A 285 22.03 7.36 -5.98
N GLY A 286 20.74 7.68 -5.89
CA GLY A 286 19.74 7.24 -6.86
C GLY A 286 19.87 7.95 -8.20
N ALA A 287 19.22 7.43 -9.25
CA ALA A 287 19.27 8.04 -10.58
C ALA A 287 18.84 9.52 -10.60
N LEU A 288 17.83 9.90 -9.80
CA LEU A 288 17.37 11.29 -9.70
C LEU A 288 18.37 12.20 -8.96
N GLU A 289 19.05 11.66 -7.95
CA GLU A 289 20.11 12.36 -7.22
C GLU A 289 21.31 12.60 -8.12
N ALA A 290 21.79 11.55 -8.80
CA ALA A 290 22.90 11.60 -9.74
C ALA A 290 22.63 12.59 -10.89
N ALA A 291 21.36 12.73 -11.30
CA ALA A 291 20.94 13.68 -12.33
C ALA A 291 20.74 15.12 -11.83
N GLY A 292 20.87 15.38 -10.52
CA GLY A 292 20.62 16.70 -9.93
C GLY A 292 19.16 17.17 -10.04
N ARG A 293 18.20 16.24 -10.15
CA ARG A 293 16.77 16.53 -10.41
C ARG A 293 15.88 16.43 -9.17
N LEU A 294 16.45 16.47 -7.98
CA LEU A 294 15.71 16.33 -6.74
C LEU A 294 15.23 17.67 -6.20
N MET A 295 14.06 17.64 -5.54
CA MET A 295 13.39 18.83 -5.02
C MET A 295 13.86 19.25 -3.61
N GLY A 296 14.87 18.58 -3.03
CA GLY A 296 15.38 18.87 -1.69
C GLY A 296 16.13 17.70 -1.02
N PRO A 297 16.81 17.95 0.12
CA PRO A 297 17.66 16.98 0.79
C PRO A 297 16.91 15.73 1.28
N GLN A 298 15.68 15.88 1.77
CA GLN A 298 14.84 14.76 2.18
C GLN A 298 14.45 13.85 1.02
N TYR A 299 14.32 14.39 -0.20
CA TYR A 299 14.07 13.59 -1.41
C TYR A 299 15.34 12.85 -1.84
N ALA A 300 16.52 13.47 -1.65
CA ALA A 300 17.80 12.81 -1.88
C ALA A 300 17.99 11.63 -0.94
N ALA A 301 17.88 11.86 0.37
CA ALA A 301 17.93 10.81 1.37
C ALA A 301 16.94 9.68 1.07
N ARG A 302 15.69 10.03 0.74
CA ARG A 302 14.67 9.04 0.37
C ARG A 302 15.10 8.19 -0.82
N ASP A 303 15.59 8.80 -1.89
CA ASP A 303 15.77 8.13 -3.19
C ASP A 303 17.13 7.45 -3.39
N ARG A 304 17.95 7.33 -2.36
CA ARG A 304 19.21 6.56 -2.39
C ARG A 304 18.96 5.06 -2.53
N HIS A 305 19.85 4.39 -3.25
CA HIS A 305 19.97 2.93 -3.19
C HIS A 305 20.60 2.50 -1.87
N VAL A 306 20.22 1.32 -1.39
CA VAL A 306 20.69 0.76 -0.12
C VAL A 306 21.16 -0.67 -0.34
N GLN A 307 22.36 -1.00 0.09
CA GLN A 307 22.81 -2.38 0.19
C GLN A 307 22.40 -2.96 1.55
N LEU A 308 21.52 -3.97 1.53
CA LEU A 308 21.10 -4.67 2.75
C LEU A 308 21.99 -5.90 2.96
N LYS A 309 22.70 -5.96 4.09
CA LYS A 309 23.54 -7.11 4.47
C LYS A 309 22.72 -8.12 5.28
N TRP A 310 23.01 -9.43 5.12
CA TRP A 310 22.34 -10.49 5.88
C TRP A 310 22.47 -10.32 7.39
N ALA A 311 23.66 -9.93 7.86
CA ALA A 311 23.92 -9.65 9.28
C ALA A 311 23.01 -8.59 9.91
N MET A 312 22.38 -7.73 9.09
CA MET A 312 21.39 -6.74 9.55
C MET A 312 19.97 -7.32 9.55
N LEU A 313 19.64 -8.16 8.57
CA LEU A 313 18.31 -8.74 8.44
C LEU A 313 18.07 -9.86 9.46
N TRP A 314 19.08 -10.68 9.72
CA TRP A 314 18.96 -11.88 10.55
C TRP A 314 18.43 -11.59 11.97
N PRO A 315 18.99 -10.65 12.75
CA PRO A 315 18.49 -10.39 14.11
C PRO A 315 17.05 -9.85 14.14
N ILE A 316 16.62 -9.16 13.08
CA ILE A 316 15.24 -8.69 12.93
C ILE A 316 14.30 -9.88 12.71
N LEU A 317 14.70 -10.84 11.87
CA LEU A 317 13.93 -12.07 11.63
C LEU A 317 13.85 -12.93 12.90
N GLU A 318 14.92 -13.04 13.68
CA GLU A 318 14.91 -13.70 14.99
C GLU A 318 13.87 -13.07 15.92
N GLN A 319 13.89 -11.74 16.07
CA GLN A 319 12.95 -11.02 16.92
C GLN A 319 11.50 -11.16 16.44
N LEU A 320 11.27 -11.14 15.13
CA LEU A 320 9.96 -11.32 14.51
C LEU A 320 9.41 -12.73 14.76
N VAL A 321 10.26 -13.76 14.68
CA VAL A 321 9.88 -15.14 15.01
C VAL A 321 9.58 -15.31 16.50
N GLN A 322 10.26 -14.57 17.39
CA GLN A 322 9.89 -14.54 18.82
C GLN A 322 8.51 -13.93 19.07
N VAL A 323 8.02 -13.07 18.18
CA VAL A 323 6.67 -12.54 18.25
C VAL A 323 5.65 -13.55 17.70
N ASP A 324 6.03 -14.43 16.77
CA ASP A 324 5.18 -15.46 16.13
C ASP A 324 3.78 -14.96 15.74
N ARG A 325 3.71 -13.75 15.18
CA ARG A 325 2.46 -13.06 14.78
C ARG A 325 1.50 -12.72 15.92
N ASP A 326 1.90 -12.91 17.17
CA ASP A 326 1.12 -12.50 18.33
C ASP A 326 1.16 -10.97 18.47
N VAL A 327 0.00 -10.34 18.31
CA VAL A 327 -0.13 -8.87 18.41
C VAL A 327 0.23 -8.37 19.81
N GLY A 328 -0.04 -9.13 20.86
CA GLY A 328 0.33 -8.78 22.24
C GLY A 328 1.83 -8.76 22.44
N LEU A 329 2.54 -9.80 21.99
CA LEU A 329 4.00 -9.87 22.03
C LEU A 329 4.64 -8.78 21.15
N TYR A 330 4.02 -8.46 20.01
CA TYR A 330 4.49 -7.35 19.19
C TYR A 330 4.29 -5.99 19.89
N GLN A 331 3.17 -5.79 20.58
CA GLN A 331 2.97 -4.59 21.38
C GLN A 331 3.98 -4.49 22.53
N ASP A 332 4.42 -5.62 23.11
CA ASP A 332 5.54 -5.65 24.03
C ASP A 332 6.85 -5.23 23.35
N ALA A 333 7.14 -5.73 22.16
CA ALA A 333 8.29 -5.28 21.37
C ALA A 333 8.22 -3.76 21.07
N VAL A 334 7.03 -3.22 20.82
CA VAL A 334 6.80 -1.78 20.67
C VAL A 334 7.08 -1.02 21.97
N ARG A 335 6.52 -1.46 23.10
CA ARG A 335 6.75 -0.86 24.42
C ARG A 335 8.23 -0.87 24.80
N ASN A 336 8.90 -1.98 24.51
CA ASN A 336 10.33 -2.20 24.78
C ASN A 336 11.24 -1.63 23.69
N ARG A 337 10.67 -1.03 22.63
CA ARG A 337 11.39 -0.37 21.52
C ARG A 337 12.32 -1.30 20.74
N THR A 338 12.01 -2.59 20.70
CA THR A 338 12.77 -3.61 19.95
C THR A 338 12.29 -3.79 18.51
N PHE A 339 11.48 -2.87 18.00
CA PHE A 339 10.91 -2.90 16.64
C PHE A 339 11.66 -2.02 15.62
N LEU A 340 12.60 -1.18 16.07
CA LEU A 340 13.37 -0.27 15.22
C LEU A 340 14.88 -0.53 15.40
N TRP A 341 15.55 -0.71 14.28
CA TRP A 341 16.97 -1.03 14.19
C TRP A 341 17.73 0.05 13.45
N LEU A 342 19.03 0.18 13.74
CA LEU A 342 19.94 1.13 13.14
C LEU A 342 21.23 0.43 12.73
N ALA A 343 21.62 0.60 11.47
CA ALA A 343 22.95 0.31 10.97
C ALA A 343 23.68 1.63 10.74
N GLU A 344 24.89 1.76 11.29
CA GLU A 344 25.73 2.96 11.17
C GLU A 344 27.09 2.62 10.54
N ALA A 345 27.85 3.66 10.20
CA ALA A 345 29.21 3.55 9.70
C ALA A 345 30.11 2.63 10.54
N GLY A 346 31.00 1.91 9.87
CA GLY A 346 31.93 0.97 10.51
C GLY A 346 31.28 -0.34 10.92
N GLY A 347 30.14 -0.70 10.32
CA GLY A 347 29.44 -1.96 10.57
C GLY A 347 28.75 -2.07 11.92
N LYS A 348 28.52 -0.93 12.61
CA LYS A 348 27.74 -0.91 13.85
C LYS A 348 26.29 -1.20 13.52
N PHE A 349 25.71 -2.17 14.21
CA PHE A 349 24.33 -2.57 14.00
C PHE A 349 23.69 -2.93 15.34
N GLY A 350 22.46 -2.45 15.57
CA GLY A 350 21.71 -2.74 16.79
C GLY A 350 20.35 -2.05 16.83
N LEU A 351 19.73 -2.05 18.00
CA LEU A 351 18.48 -1.32 18.23
C LEU A 351 18.72 0.19 18.06
N ALA A 352 17.77 0.87 17.43
CA ALA A 352 17.83 2.32 17.28
C ALA A 352 17.68 3.03 18.65
N PRO A 353 18.24 4.23 18.81
CA PRO A 353 18.05 5.02 20.02
C PRO A 353 16.58 5.23 20.38
N GLU A 354 16.29 5.25 21.68
CA GLU A 354 14.93 5.36 22.23
C GLU A 354 14.10 6.51 21.64
N TYR A 355 14.73 7.67 21.41
CA TYR A 355 14.03 8.83 20.87
C TYR A 355 13.54 8.59 19.44
N MET A 356 14.28 7.85 18.61
CA MET A 356 13.88 7.51 17.24
C MET A 356 12.70 6.53 17.24
N ALA A 357 12.77 5.49 18.09
CA ALA A 357 11.70 4.52 18.24
C ALA A 357 10.41 5.21 18.72
N THR A 358 10.52 6.11 19.70
CA THR A 358 9.39 6.87 20.22
C THR A 358 8.77 7.75 19.14
N GLN A 359 9.58 8.53 18.41
CA GLN A 359 9.10 9.36 17.30
C GLN A 359 8.43 8.56 16.18
N THR A 360 8.81 7.29 16.00
CA THR A 360 8.28 6.43 14.93
C THR A 360 6.79 6.15 15.08
N LEU A 361 6.29 6.07 16.31
CA LEU A 361 4.88 5.79 16.59
C LEU A 361 4.09 7.03 17.05
N THR A 362 4.77 8.07 17.51
CA THR A 362 4.13 9.31 17.99
C THR A 362 4.12 10.44 16.97
N ALA A 363 4.71 10.23 15.78
CA ALA A 363 4.74 11.22 14.71
C ALA A 363 3.32 11.77 14.47
N PRO A 364 3.12 13.11 14.53
CA PRO A 364 1.80 13.69 14.40
C PRO A 364 1.18 13.29 13.05
N SER A 365 -0.15 13.34 12.98
CA SER A 365 -0.90 13.30 11.73
C SER A 365 -0.67 14.58 10.90
N GLY A 366 0.59 14.91 10.62
CA GLY A 366 0.95 15.95 9.70
C GLY A 366 0.55 15.49 8.31
N SER A 367 -0.36 16.22 7.67
CA SER A 367 -0.53 16.12 6.23
C SER A 367 0.76 16.60 5.57
N VAL A 368 1.73 15.69 5.37
CA VAL A 368 2.96 15.99 4.66
C VAL A 368 2.56 16.50 3.27
N GLY A 369 2.61 17.83 3.08
CA GLY A 369 2.42 18.48 1.78
C GLY A 369 1.03 19.00 1.39
N ALA A 370 -0.01 18.91 2.22
CA ALA A 370 -1.28 19.61 1.94
C ALA A 370 -1.44 20.76 2.93
N GLY A 371 -1.15 22.00 2.50
CA GLY A 371 -1.45 23.18 3.30
C GLY A 371 -2.89 23.11 3.81
N ARG A 372 -3.06 23.13 5.14
CA ARG A 372 -4.36 23.23 5.81
C ARG A 372 -5.05 24.51 5.36
N ARG A 373 -5.82 24.47 4.28
CA ARG A 373 -6.99 25.34 4.14
C ARG A 373 -8.13 24.59 4.78
N SER A 374 -8.56 25.06 5.95
CA SER A 374 -9.82 24.64 6.55
C SER A 374 -10.92 24.87 5.51
N LEU A 375 -11.44 23.78 4.95
CA LEU A 375 -12.69 23.82 4.21
C LEU A 375 -13.79 23.89 5.27
N THR A 376 -14.12 25.11 5.70
CA THR A 376 -15.43 25.37 6.27
C THR A 376 -16.44 25.03 5.18
N ALA A 377 -17.12 23.90 5.33
CA ALA A 377 -18.26 23.55 4.50
C ALA A 377 -19.36 24.58 4.75
N ALA A 378 -19.36 25.66 3.96
CA ALA A 378 -20.51 26.53 3.87
C ALA A 378 -21.65 25.69 3.28
N HIS A 379 -22.57 25.25 4.13
CA HIS A 379 -23.91 24.86 3.72
C HIS A 379 -24.61 26.12 3.20
N SER A 380 -24.34 26.51 1.96
CA SER A 380 -25.24 27.40 1.24
C SER A 380 -26.47 26.57 0.88
N ARG A 381 -27.55 26.79 1.63
CA ARG A 381 -28.90 26.49 1.15
C ARG A 381 -29.10 27.31 -0.12
N GLY A 382 -28.96 26.68 -1.28
CA GLY A 382 -29.29 27.29 -2.56
C GLY A 382 -30.79 27.59 -2.57
N ALA A 383 -31.14 28.87 -2.46
CA ALA A 383 -32.43 29.36 -2.88
C ALA A 383 -32.53 29.17 -4.39
N LEU A 384 -33.54 28.44 -4.83
CA LEU A 384 -33.98 28.39 -6.23
C LEU A 384 -34.35 29.82 -6.65
N LEU A 385 -33.63 30.38 -7.61
CA LEU A 385 -34.11 31.52 -8.39
C LEU A 385 -35.17 30.99 -9.38
N PRO A 386 -36.34 31.65 -9.51
CA PRO A 386 -37.31 31.30 -10.53
C PRO A 386 -36.77 31.74 -11.91
N MET A 387 -37.04 30.91 -12.93
CA MET A 387 -36.95 31.33 -14.32
C MET A 387 -38.04 32.36 -14.65
#